data_AF-A0A7S1V6F5-F1
#
_entry.id   AF-A0A7S1V6F5-F1
#
_cell.length_a   1.000
_cell.length_b   1.000
_cell.length_c   1.000
_cell.angle_alpha   90.00
_cell.angle_beta   90.00
_cell.angle_gamma   90.00
#
_symmetry.space_group_name_H-M   'P 1'
#
loop_
_entity.id
_entity.type
_entity.pdbx_description
1 polymer ?
#
loop_
_entity_poly.entity_id
_entity_poly.type
_entity_poly.pdbx_seq_one_letter_code
_entity_poly.pdbx_strand_id
1 'polypeptide(L)'
;TIQLCQELGQQDDSLEVADLFSSRIRNVLQPLYRFVMYEFRQAGGDPSDLTAGVVVLQQQDSSKGGSSTDAGGITFRGKTIPVENKSLTVLLLKLDGMQQGSYNNASKDEELMTLLSLYDDAIHTIQSDLRSVDKLKAGPAVNLKKQNLNELLAYAQNGKLQLQLQTQEGRIQETTGDAELAHLYDALLHPAKQVCNLPGSEEEDEFFLEANAYLLRVRAFRCYYIGTIHASAQRHPEAVALWKQASTLATQANEEIAACDGMKEADRYLDELEQLEGTIELAMLRLRAQSFLGASTKAAEGGLLANLDNPDFSGDTLAEPPQTMPIPCKPTFFDVAWNHAGEFPSLQAYIDEHKPAEKPASSGGILGWFRSS
;
A
#
# COMPACT_ATOMS: atom_id res chain seq x y z
N THR A 1 -15.55 22.46 -10.88
CA THR A 1 -14.75 21.62 -11.81
C THR A 1 -15.53 21.21 -13.06
N ILE A 2 -16.71 20.57 -12.97
CA ILE A 2 -17.50 20.21 -14.17
C ILE A 2 -17.82 21.44 -15.02
N GLN A 3 -18.31 22.52 -14.40
CA GLN A 3 -18.65 23.76 -15.08
C GLN A 3 -17.44 24.40 -15.77
N LEU A 4 -16.28 24.41 -15.10
CA LEU A 4 -15.01 24.88 -15.68
C LEU A 4 -14.61 24.04 -16.91
N CYS A 5 -14.75 22.71 -16.87
CA CYS A 5 -14.46 21.86 -18.04
C CYS A 5 -15.44 22.08 -19.19
N GLN A 6 -16.70 22.44 -18.91
CA GLN A 6 -17.68 22.78 -19.94
C GLN A 6 -17.35 24.11 -20.61
N GLU A 7 -16.96 25.10 -19.82
CA GLU A 7 -16.52 26.41 -20.31
C GLU A 7 -15.25 26.27 -21.18
N LEU A 8 -14.26 25.49 -20.72
CA LEU A 8 -13.03 25.24 -21.48
C LEU A 8 -13.29 24.46 -22.78
N GLY A 9 -14.23 23.52 -22.78
CA GLY A 9 -14.60 22.77 -23.99
C GLY A 9 -15.42 23.58 -24.99
N GLN A 10 -16.05 24.68 -24.57
CA GLN A 10 -16.81 25.59 -25.45
C GLN A 10 -15.98 26.77 -25.95
N GLN A 11 -14.86 27.07 -25.30
CA GLN A 11 -13.96 28.16 -25.71
C GLN A 11 -13.07 27.81 -26.90
N ASP A 12 -12.95 26.53 -27.27
CA ASP A 12 -12.06 26.07 -28.33
C ASP A 12 -12.85 25.51 -29.52
N ASP A 13 -12.67 26.08 -30.71
CA ASP A 13 -13.36 25.68 -31.96
C ASP A 13 -12.85 24.33 -32.51
N SER A 14 -11.80 23.76 -31.89
CA SER A 14 -11.29 22.44 -32.24
C SER A 14 -12.21 21.32 -31.74
N LEU A 15 -12.80 20.58 -32.67
CA LEU A 15 -13.65 19.43 -32.40
C LEU A 15 -12.97 18.37 -31.50
N GLU A 16 -11.64 18.22 -31.63
CA GLU A 16 -10.85 17.26 -30.85
C GLU A 16 -10.71 17.67 -29.38
N VAL A 17 -10.54 18.96 -29.12
CA VAL A 17 -10.41 19.51 -27.76
C VAL A 17 -11.77 19.52 -27.06
N ALA A 18 -12.82 19.90 -27.80
CA ALA A 18 -14.19 19.81 -27.31
C ALA A 18 -14.57 18.36 -26.94
N ASP A 19 -14.15 17.37 -27.74
CA ASP A 19 -14.41 15.95 -27.45
C ASP A 19 -13.61 15.44 -26.24
N LEU A 20 -12.35 15.89 -26.07
CA LEU A 20 -11.52 15.55 -24.91
C LEU A 20 -12.18 15.98 -23.59
N PHE A 21 -12.61 17.24 -23.48
CA PHE A 21 -13.26 17.75 -22.27
C PHE A 21 -14.64 17.13 -22.07
N SER A 22 -15.41 16.95 -23.14
CA SER A 22 -16.73 16.30 -23.10
C SER A 22 -16.65 14.85 -22.63
N SER A 23 -15.65 14.10 -23.10
CA SER A 23 -15.40 12.72 -22.69
C SER A 23 -15.00 12.65 -21.21
N ARG A 24 -14.12 13.55 -20.75
CA ARG A 24 -13.70 13.60 -19.34
C ARG A 24 -14.86 13.97 -18.40
N ILE A 25 -15.72 14.91 -18.78
CA ILE A 25 -16.92 15.25 -18.01
C ILE A 25 -17.85 14.04 -17.91
N ARG A 26 -18.11 13.36 -19.03
CA ARG A 26 -19.08 12.25 -19.09
C ARG A 26 -18.60 11.02 -18.33
N ASN A 27 -17.34 10.64 -18.52
CA ASN A 27 -16.83 9.34 -18.08
C ASN A 27 -16.20 9.39 -16.69
N VAL A 28 -15.72 10.55 -16.25
CA VAL A 28 -14.97 10.66 -14.99
C VAL A 28 -15.70 11.56 -14.00
N LEU A 29 -16.01 12.80 -14.38
CA LEU A 29 -16.48 13.80 -13.40
C LEU A 29 -17.96 13.63 -13.03
N GLN A 30 -18.83 13.30 -13.98
CA GLN A 30 -20.26 13.11 -13.70
C GLN A 30 -20.55 11.93 -12.75
N PRO A 31 -19.96 10.74 -12.92
CA PRO A 31 -20.16 9.62 -12.00
C PRO A 31 -19.73 9.97 -10.56
N LEU A 32 -18.56 10.60 -10.40
CA LEU A 32 -18.05 11.03 -9.10
C LEU A 32 -18.96 12.07 -8.44
N TYR A 33 -19.44 13.05 -9.20
CA TYR A 33 -20.39 14.04 -8.68
C TYR A 33 -21.71 13.41 -8.22
N ARG A 34 -22.23 12.43 -8.95
CA ARG A 34 -23.44 11.68 -8.54
C ARG A 34 -23.22 10.90 -7.25
N PHE A 35 -22.06 10.27 -7.10
CA PHE A 35 -21.70 9.55 -5.89
C PHE A 35 -21.64 10.48 -4.67
N VAL A 36 -20.92 11.60 -4.77
CA VAL A 36 -20.84 12.59 -3.67
C VAL A 36 -22.21 13.15 -3.32
N MET A 37 -23.07 13.41 -4.32
CA MET A 37 -24.44 13.87 -4.08
C MET A 37 -25.35 12.84 -3.43
N TYR A 38 -25.09 11.55 -3.66
CA TYR A 38 -25.81 10.45 -3.01
C TYR A 38 -25.43 10.37 -1.54
N GLU A 39 -24.13 10.36 -1.23
CA GLU A 39 -23.62 10.34 0.14
C GLU A 39 -24.07 11.56 0.95
N PHE A 40 -24.01 12.74 0.36
CA PHE A 40 -24.44 13.97 1.03
C PHE A 40 -25.94 13.94 1.38
N ARG A 41 -26.77 13.37 0.50
CA ARG A 41 -28.21 13.20 0.76
C ARG A 41 -28.49 12.15 1.82
N GLN A 42 -27.71 11.06 1.86
CA GLN A 42 -27.81 10.08 2.93
C GLN A 42 -27.47 10.70 4.30
N ALA A 43 -26.50 11.62 4.33
CA ALA A 43 -26.14 12.39 5.52
C ALA A 43 -27.17 13.49 5.91
N GLY A 44 -28.29 13.59 5.20
CA GLY A 44 -29.37 14.54 5.49
C GLY A 44 -29.13 15.96 4.98
N GLY A 45 -28.11 16.19 4.16
CA GLY A 45 -27.82 17.49 3.57
C GLY A 45 -28.68 17.81 2.35
N ASP A 46 -29.09 19.08 2.21
CA ASP A 46 -29.86 19.55 1.05
C ASP A 46 -28.91 19.90 -0.12
N PRO A 47 -29.09 19.36 -1.34
CA PRO A 47 -28.19 19.59 -2.48
C PRO A 47 -27.94 21.05 -2.87
N SER A 48 -28.75 22.00 -2.40
CA SER A 48 -28.51 23.44 -2.56
C SER A 48 -27.28 23.93 -1.78
N ASP A 49 -26.91 23.27 -0.68
CA ASP A 49 -25.88 23.75 0.25
C ASP A 49 -24.46 23.54 -0.30
N LEU A 50 -24.24 22.58 -1.22
CA LEU A 50 -22.93 22.38 -1.87
C LEU A 50 -22.54 23.52 -2.83
N THR A 51 -23.50 24.35 -3.26
CA THR A 51 -23.20 25.50 -4.12
C THR A 51 -22.79 26.74 -3.33
N ALA A 52 -22.99 26.73 -2.02
CA ALA A 52 -22.66 27.83 -1.12
C ALA A 52 -21.50 27.43 -0.18
N GLY A 53 -20.27 27.56 -0.71
CA GLY A 53 -19.00 27.71 0.01
C GLY A 53 -18.79 27.16 1.43
N VAL A 54 -17.76 26.30 1.55
CA VAL A 54 -16.94 26.01 2.75
C VAL A 54 -17.63 25.22 3.87
N VAL A 55 -17.30 23.94 4.00
CA VAL A 55 -17.52 23.18 5.25
C VAL A 55 -16.20 22.55 5.70
N VAL A 56 -15.80 22.95 6.91
CA VAL A 56 -14.71 22.42 7.73
C VAL A 56 -15.15 21.08 8.31
N LEU A 57 -14.37 20.02 8.09
CA LEU A 57 -14.59 18.74 8.77
C LEU A 57 -13.94 18.78 10.16
N GLN A 58 -14.77 18.79 11.19
CA GLN A 58 -14.39 18.61 12.59
C GLN A 58 -14.55 17.12 12.91
N GLN A 59 -13.44 16.41 13.13
CA GLN A 59 -13.44 15.03 13.64
C GLN A 59 -13.77 15.05 15.13
N GLN A 60 -14.77 14.26 15.52
CA GLN A 60 -15.12 13.96 16.90
C GLN A 60 -14.44 12.65 17.31
N ASP A 61 -13.65 12.73 18.38
CA ASP A 61 -13.03 11.61 19.08
C ASP A 61 -14.05 10.61 19.63
N SER A 62 -13.75 9.31 19.50
CA SER A 62 -14.09 8.33 20.53
C SER A 62 -13.34 6.99 20.33
N SER A 63 -12.27 6.78 21.10
CA SER A 63 -11.83 5.43 21.48
C SER A 63 -11.15 5.46 22.85
N LYS A 64 -11.96 5.28 23.91
CA LYS A 64 -11.50 4.94 25.25
C LYS A 64 -11.35 3.42 25.34
N GLY A 65 -10.12 2.94 25.33
CA GLY A 65 -9.74 1.57 25.70
C GLY A 65 -8.71 1.60 26.84
N GLY A 66 -9.13 2.09 28.01
CA GLY A 66 -8.30 2.12 29.21
C GLY A 66 -8.71 0.99 30.15
N SER A 67 -7.81 0.04 30.39
CA SER A 67 -7.93 -0.95 31.46
C SER A 67 -7.88 -0.25 32.81
N SER A 68 -8.96 -0.27 33.57
CA SER A 68 -9.01 0.26 34.95
C SER A 68 -8.75 -0.86 35.95
N THR A 69 -7.68 -0.74 36.73
CA THR A 69 -7.48 -1.54 37.94
C THR A 69 -8.38 -1.00 39.06
N ASP A 70 -9.62 -1.50 39.14
CA ASP A 70 -10.43 -1.33 40.35
C ASP A 70 -9.91 -2.29 41.43
N ALA A 71 -9.83 -1.79 42.67
CA ALA A 71 -9.06 -2.35 43.80
C ALA A 71 -9.45 -3.78 44.29
N GLY A 72 -10.23 -4.55 43.53
CA GLY A 72 -10.68 -5.90 43.87
C GLY A 72 -10.32 -7.01 42.87
N GLY A 73 -9.79 -6.71 41.68
CA GLY A 73 -9.45 -7.74 40.69
C GLY A 73 -8.91 -7.18 39.37
N ILE A 74 -8.26 -8.04 38.57
CA ILE A 74 -7.72 -7.70 37.24
C ILE A 74 -8.66 -8.25 36.17
N THR A 75 -8.98 -7.45 35.15
CA THR A 75 -9.70 -7.92 33.96
C THR A 75 -8.73 -8.41 32.89
N PHE A 76 -8.81 -9.69 32.52
CA PHE A 76 -8.01 -10.29 31.44
C PHE A 76 -8.85 -11.29 30.65
N ARG A 77 -8.82 -11.24 29.30
CA ARG A 77 -9.63 -12.08 28.40
C ARG A 77 -11.13 -12.08 28.78
N GLY A 78 -11.68 -10.90 29.08
CA GLY A 78 -13.08 -10.73 29.49
C GLY A 78 -13.42 -11.28 30.89
N LYS A 79 -12.44 -11.81 31.65
CA LYS A 79 -12.64 -12.35 32.99
C LYS A 79 -12.05 -11.44 34.06
N THR A 80 -12.80 -11.21 35.13
CA THR A 80 -12.30 -10.51 36.32
C THR A 80 -11.71 -11.52 37.30
N ILE A 81 -10.39 -11.46 37.47
CA ILE A 81 -9.62 -12.38 38.30
C ILE A 81 -9.35 -11.74 39.66
N PRO A 82 -9.81 -12.34 40.77
CA PRO A 82 -9.56 -11.79 42.10
C PRO A 82 -8.09 -11.94 42.51
N VAL A 83 -7.54 -10.88 43.10
CA VAL A 83 -6.17 -10.87 43.63
C VAL A 83 -6.20 -10.98 45.14
N GLU A 84 -5.91 -12.17 45.68
CA GLU A 84 -5.92 -12.42 47.13
C GLU A 84 -4.58 -12.05 47.80
N ASN A 85 -3.47 -12.14 47.09
CA ASN A 85 -2.14 -11.93 47.65
C ASN A 85 -1.79 -10.44 47.71
N LYS A 86 -1.66 -9.90 48.93
CA LYS A 86 -1.32 -8.48 49.17
C LYS A 86 0.00 -8.05 48.53
N SER A 87 1.00 -8.92 48.53
CA SER A 87 2.30 -8.62 47.91
C SER A 87 2.17 -8.48 46.40
N LEU A 88 1.34 -9.35 45.78
CA LEU A 88 1.02 -9.28 44.37
C LEU A 88 0.21 -8.02 44.03
N THR A 89 -0.78 -7.66 44.87
CA THR A 89 -1.53 -6.41 44.71
C THR A 89 -0.61 -5.20 44.69
N VAL A 90 0.39 -5.14 45.57
CA VAL A 90 1.36 -4.03 45.60
C VAL A 90 2.22 -4.00 44.33
N LEU A 91 2.68 -5.15 43.83
CA LEU A 91 3.46 -5.23 42.59
C LEU A 91 2.63 -4.77 41.38
N LEU A 92 1.38 -5.20 41.29
CA LEU A 92 0.47 -4.81 40.21
C LEU A 92 0.10 -3.33 40.27
N LEU A 93 -0.12 -2.78 41.46
CA LEU A 93 -0.36 -1.34 41.64
C LEU A 93 0.85 -0.51 41.22
N LYS A 94 2.07 -0.99 41.50
CA LYS A 94 3.30 -0.34 41.01
C LYS A 94 3.40 -0.40 39.49
N LEU A 95 3.09 -1.55 38.88
CA LEU A 95 3.07 -1.71 37.42
C LEU A 95 2.08 -0.75 36.76
N ASP A 96 0.85 -0.67 37.27
CA ASP A 96 -0.17 0.25 36.76
C ASP A 96 0.26 1.72 36.92
N GLY A 97 0.78 2.09 38.09
CA GLY A 97 1.29 3.44 38.33
C GLY A 97 2.45 3.82 37.41
N MET A 98 3.35 2.89 37.07
CA MET A 98 4.43 3.15 36.11
C MET A 98 3.93 3.22 34.67
N GLN A 99 2.99 2.35 34.27
CA GLN A 99 2.40 2.39 32.92
C GLN A 99 1.57 3.66 32.66
N GLN A 100 0.95 4.22 33.70
CA GLN A 100 0.21 5.50 33.62
C GLN A 100 1.12 6.74 33.74
N GLY A 101 2.44 6.59 33.76
CA GLY A 101 3.41 7.69 33.77
C GLY A 101 3.60 8.39 35.12
N SER A 102 3.27 7.72 36.25
CA SER A 102 3.30 8.33 37.58
C SER A 102 4.70 8.46 38.22
N TYR A 103 5.80 8.07 37.56
CA TYR A 103 7.14 8.08 38.13
C TYR A 103 8.25 8.59 37.18
N ASN A 104 8.77 9.80 37.49
CA ASN A 104 10.10 10.39 37.24
C ASN A 104 10.73 10.50 35.83
N ASN A 105 11.63 11.49 35.69
CA ASN A 105 12.52 11.79 34.54
C ASN A 105 13.63 10.74 34.31
N ALA A 106 13.32 9.44 34.34
CA ALA A 106 14.31 8.39 34.12
C ALA A 106 14.62 8.20 32.62
N SER A 107 15.73 7.55 32.30
CA SER A 107 15.98 7.12 30.91
C SER A 107 14.95 6.05 30.54
N LYS A 108 14.45 6.07 29.29
CA LYS A 108 13.51 5.05 28.78
C LYS A 108 13.97 3.61 29.05
N ASP A 109 15.29 3.38 28.98
CA ASP A 109 15.88 2.08 29.25
C ASP A 109 15.82 1.68 30.74
N GLU A 110 15.96 2.63 31.67
CA GLU A 110 15.86 2.36 33.11
C GLU A 110 14.41 2.05 33.50
N GLU A 111 13.45 2.77 32.93
CA GLU A 111 12.01 2.52 33.09
C GLU A 111 11.62 1.14 32.55
N LEU A 112 12.14 0.78 31.37
CA LEU A 112 11.92 -0.54 30.79
C LEU A 112 12.45 -1.65 31.72
N MET A 113 13.70 -1.54 32.18
CA MET A 113 14.33 -2.57 33.01
C MET A 113 13.60 -2.74 34.35
N THR A 114 13.14 -1.64 34.93
CA THR A 114 12.35 -1.67 36.17
C THR A 114 10.98 -2.31 35.95
N LEU A 115 10.26 -1.98 34.87
CA LEU A 115 9.01 -2.64 34.51
C LEU A 115 9.19 -4.16 34.30
N LEU A 116 10.23 -4.57 33.57
CA LEU A 116 10.54 -5.99 33.34
C LEU A 116 10.83 -6.72 34.66
N SER A 117 11.59 -6.10 35.57
CA SER A 117 11.85 -6.69 36.90
C SER A 117 10.58 -6.82 37.74
N LEU A 118 9.66 -5.85 37.68
CA LEU A 118 8.39 -5.91 38.41
C LEU A 118 7.50 -7.05 37.88
N TYR A 119 7.48 -7.26 36.57
CA TYR A 119 6.81 -8.43 35.98
C TYR A 119 7.47 -9.74 36.39
N ASP A 120 8.81 -9.81 36.44
CA ASP A 120 9.53 -11.00 36.92
C ASP A 120 9.23 -11.32 38.39
N ASP A 121 9.20 -10.31 39.26
CA ASP A 121 8.82 -10.45 40.67
C ASP A 121 7.36 -10.91 40.82
N ALA A 122 6.45 -10.37 39.99
CA ALA A 122 5.05 -10.76 39.98
C ALA A 122 4.89 -12.22 39.53
N ILE A 123 5.51 -12.61 38.41
CA ILE A 123 5.51 -13.99 37.89
C ILE A 123 6.08 -14.95 38.93
N HIS A 124 7.20 -14.61 39.57
CA HIS A 124 7.81 -15.44 40.59
C HIS A 124 6.90 -15.61 41.82
N THR A 125 6.23 -14.53 42.23
CA THR A 125 5.24 -14.57 43.34
C THR A 125 4.06 -15.48 42.99
N ILE A 126 3.48 -15.36 41.79
CA ILE A 126 2.36 -16.22 41.34
C ILE A 126 2.79 -17.69 41.28
N GLN A 127 3.98 -17.97 40.73
CA GLN A 127 4.51 -19.33 40.68
C GLN A 127 4.74 -19.91 42.07
N SER A 128 5.18 -19.10 43.03
CA SER A 128 5.33 -19.51 44.42
C SER A 128 3.97 -19.86 45.05
N ASP A 129 2.95 -19.04 44.80
CA ASP A 129 1.59 -19.31 45.25
C ASP A 129 1.02 -20.59 44.60
N LEU A 130 1.26 -20.80 43.29
CA LEU A 130 0.86 -22.01 42.57
C LEU A 130 1.49 -23.27 43.21
N ARG A 131 2.81 -23.23 43.49
CA ARG A 131 3.52 -24.33 44.19
C ARG A 131 2.98 -24.59 45.58
N SER A 132 2.44 -23.58 46.26
CA SER A 132 1.81 -23.76 47.58
C SER A 132 0.44 -24.44 47.46
N VAL A 133 -0.34 -24.08 46.44
CA VAL A 133 -1.66 -24.65 46.15
C VAL A 133 -1.55 -26.10 45.69
N ASP A 134 -0.51 -26.45 44.92
CA ASP A 134 -0.25 -27.82 44.47
C ASP A 134 0.02 -28.81 45.61
N LYS A 135 0.40 -28.34 46.80
CA LYS A 135 0.59 -29.19 48.00
C LYS A 135 -0.72 -29.49 48.72
N LEU A 136 -1.79 -28.78 48.41
CA LEU A 136 -3.10 -28.95 49.05
C LEU A 136 -3.84 -30.12 48.39
N LYS A 137 -4.73 -30.77 49.15
CA LYS A 137 -5.57 -31.85 48.61
C LYS A 137 -6.53 -31.27 47.56
N ALA A 138 -6.59 -31.91 46.40
CA ALA A 138 -7.49 -31.52 45.33
C ALA A 138 -8.95 -31.46 45.80
N GLY A 139 -9.61 -30.35 45.48
CA GLY A 139 -11.01 -30.08 45.80
C GLY A 139 -11.51 -28.87 45.00
N PRO A 140 -12.84 -28.64 44.93
CA PRO A 140 -13.42 -27.60 44.07
C PRO A 140 -12.82 -26.20 44.32
N ALA A 141 -12.64 -25.82 45.58
CA ALA A 141 -12.05 -24.53 45.96
C ALA A 141 -10.56 -24.42 45.60
N VAL A 142 -9.80 -25.51 45.75
CA VAL A 142 -8.36 -25.57 45.41
C VAL A 142 -8.17 -25.49 43.90
N ASN A 143 -9.04 -26.16 43.13
CA ASN A 143 -9.03 -26.12 41.66
C ASN A 143 -9.36 -24.73 41.14
N LEU A 144 -10.39 -24.07 41.70
CA LEU A 144 -10.74 -22.69 41.34
C LEU A 144 -9.58 -21.72 41.63
N LYS A 145 -8.95 -21.85 42.80
CA LYS A 145 -7.77 -21.03 43.15
C LYS A 145 -6.60 -21.27 42.19
N LYS A 146 -6.36 -22.53 41.80
CA LYS A 146 -5.33 -22.88 40.82
C LYS A 146 -5.62 -22.30 39.44
N GLN A 147 -6.88 -22.32 39.01
CA GLN A 147 -7.31 -21.69 37.77
C GLN A 147 -7.08 -20.17 37.80
N ASN A 148 -7.51 -19.48 38.86
CA ASN A 148 -7.29 -18.03 39.01
C ASN A 148 -5.79 -17.67 38.99
N LEU A 149 -4.94 -18.47 39.65
CA LEU A 149 -3.48 -18.25 39.62
C LEU A 149 -2.88 -18.49 38.23
N ASN A 150 -3.36 -19.47 37.47
CA ASN A 150 -2.93 -19.68 36.08
C ASN A 150 -3.36 -18.52 35.16
N GLU A 151 -4.56 -17.98 35.34
CA GLU A 151 -5.04 -16.82 34.59
C GLU A 151 -4.24 -15.54 34.96
N LEU A 152 -3.91 -15.34 36.25
CA LEU A 152 -3.00 -14.27 36.69
C LEU A 152 -1.59 -14.43 36.12
N LEU A 153 -1.09 -15.67 36.06
CA LEU A 153 0.21 -15.96 35.46
C LEU A 153 0.21 -15.60 33.97
N ALA A 154 -0.83 -15.98 33.24
CA ALA A 154 -1.00 -15.62 31.83
C ALA A 154 -1.04 -14.10 31.64
N TYR A 155 -1.76 -13.37 32.50
CA TYR A 155 -1.80 -11.91 32.48
C TYR A 155 -0.41 -11.28 32.68
N ALA A 156 0.32 -11.69 33.73
CA ALA A 156 1.64 -11.15 34.03
C ALA A 156 2.67 -11.48 32.93
N GLN A 157 2.62 -12.70 32.39
CA GLN A 157 3.45 -13.11 31.26
C GLN A 157 3.12 -12.30 30.01
N ASN A 158 1.84 -12.13 29.68
CA ASN A 158 1.43 -11.30 28.54
C ASN A 158 1.93 -9.87 28.68
N GLY A 159 1.75 -9.23 29.84
CA GLY A 159 2.24 -7.87 30.09
C GLY A 159 3.74 -7.73 29.87
N LYS A 160 4.54 -8.69 30.36
CA LYS A 160 5.99 -8.73 30.11
C LYS A 160 6.31 -8.86 28.62
N LEU A 161 5.64 -9.78 27.92
CA LEU A 161 5.87 -10.05 26.50
C LEU A 161 5.49 -8.83 25.64
N GLN A 162 4.38 -8.17 25.94
CA GLN A 162 3.94 -6.97 25.24
C GLN A 162 4.96 -5.83 25.36
N LEU A 163 5.57 -5.63 26.54
CA LEU A 163 6.66 -4.67 26.69
C LEU A 163 7.87 -5.02 25.81
N GLN A 164 8.24 -6.30 25.76
CA GLN A 164 9.34 -6.76 24.90
C GLN A 164 9.03 -6.54 23.42
N LEU A 165 7.80 -6.82 22.99
CA LEU A 165 7.34 -6.61 21.62
C LEU A 165 7.39 -5.13 21.25
N GLN A 166 6.76 -4.25 22.03
CA GLN A 166 6.74 -2.81 21.79
C GLN A 166 8.14 -2.20 21.73
N THR A 167 9.05 -2.66 22.58
CA THR A 167 10.44 -2.19 22.59
C THR A 167 11.15 -2.56 21.29
N GLN A 168 11.01 -3.80 20.83
CA GLN A 168 11.65 -4.22 19.58
C GLN A 168 10.99 -3.56 18.36
N GLU A 169 9.66 -3.36 18.35
CA GLU A 169 8.98 -2.60 17.29
C GLU A 169 9.50 -1.16 17.19
N GLY A 170 9.71 -0.47 18.32
CA GLY A 170 10.33 0.86 18.31
C GLY A 170 11.72 0.86 17.69
N ARG A 171 12.54 -0.16 17.98
CA ARG A 171 13.89 -0.30 17.38
C ARG A 171 13.82 -0.60 15.88
N ILE A 172 12.83 -1.38 15.44
CA ILE A 172 12.61 -1.66 14.02
C ILE A 172 12.34 -0.37 13.25
N GLN A 173 11.52 0.55 13.81
CA GLN A 173 11.22 1.84 13.17
C GLN A 173 12.45 2.74 13.01
N GLU A 174 13.46 2.60 13.87
CA GLU A 174 14.71 3.36 13.80
C GLU A 174 15.78 2.69 12.93
N THR A 175 15.60 1.42 12.57
CA THR A 175 16.62 0.62 11.87
C THR A 175 16.39 0.61 10.37
N THR A 176 17.46 0.80 9.58
CA THR A 176 17.39 0.80 8.11
C THR A 176 18.13 -0.35 7.44
N GLY A 177 18.98 -1.08 8.17
CA GLY A 177 19.78 -2.17 7.62
C GLY A 177 19.03 -3.50 7.55
N ASP A 178 18.90 -4.08 6.35
CA ASP A 178 18.20 -5.36 6.13
C ASP A 178 18.66 -6.52 7.03
N ALA A 179 19.98 -6.63 7.26
CA ALA A 179 20.52 -7.68 8.12
C ALA A 179 20.14 -7.49 9.60
N GLU A 180 20.18 -6.24 10.07
CA GLU A 180 19.78 -5.88 11.44
C GLU A 180 18.27 -6.05 11.61
N LEU A 181 17.48 -5.65 10.61
CA LEU A 181 16.03 -5.86 10.58
C LEU A 181 15.68 -7.35 10.63
N ALA A 182 16.35 -8.21 9.85
CA ALA A 182 16.15 -9.66 9.93
C ALA A 182 16.40 -10.20 11.34
N HIS A 183 17.45 -9.72 12.02
CA HIS A 183 17.75 -10.11 13.41
C HIS A 183 16.71 -9.59 14.40
N LEU A 184 16.24 -8.36 14.25
CA LEU A 184 15.20 -7.78 15.12
C LEU A 184 13.87 -8.54 14.97
N TYR A 185 13.45 -8.87 13.75
CA TYR A 185 12.25 -9.70 13.52
C TYR A 185 12.42 -11.13 14.03
N ASP A 186 13.63 -11.71 13.96
CA ASP A 186 13.90 -13.02 14.58
C ASP A 186 13.81 -12.95 16.12
N ALA A 187 14.31 -11.87 16.72
CA ALA A 187 14.19 -11.61 18.15
C ALA A 187 12.72 -11.37 18.57
N LEU A 188 11.92 -10.70 17.72
CA LEU A 188 10.49 -10.43 17.92
C LEU A 188 9.63 -11.70 17.77
N LEU A 189 10.06 -12.65 16.94
CA LEU A 189 9.35 -13.90 16.69
C LEU A 189 9.20 -14.75 17.96
N HIS A 190 10.21 -14.74 18.83
CA HIS A 190 10.19 -15.54 20.06
C HIS A 190 9.09 -15.10 21.04
N PRO A 191 9.02 -13.83 21.49
CA PRO A 191 7.94 -13.38 22.37
C PRO A 191 6.57 -13.44 21.68
N ALA A 192 6.45 -13.16 20.38
CA ALA A 192 5.19 -13.29 19.65
C ALA A 192 4.63 -14.73 19.71
N LYS A 193 5.50 -15.74 19.52
CA LYS A 193 5.13 -17.15 19.69
C LYS A 193 4.73 -17.47 21.13
N GLN A 194 5.39 -16.88 22.13
CA GLN A 194 5.03 -17.12 23.53
C GLN A 194 3.64 -16.57 23.87
N VAL A 195 3.25 -15.43 23.30
CA VAL A 195 1.90 -14.86 23.49
C VAL A 195 0.82 -15.84 22.99
N CYS A 196 1.02 -16.43 21.81
CA CYS A 196 0.11 -17.44 21.24
C CYS A 196 0.00 -18.71 22.10
N ASN A 197 1.06 -19.04 22.86
CA ASN A 197 1.15 -20.25 23.67
C ASN A 197 0.90 -19.99 25.18
N LEU A 198 0.32 -18.85 25.53
CA LEU A 198 -0.03 -18.56 26.92
C LEU A 198 -1.08 -19.55 27.44
N PRO A 199 -0.99 -19.95 28.73
CA PRO A 199 -1.92 -20.93 29.28
C PRO A 199 -3.38 -20.43 29.18
N GLY A 200 -4.28 -21.34 28.82
CA GLY A 200 -5.70 -21.07 28.63
C GLY A 200 -6.04 -20.25 27.38
N SER A 201 -5.15 -20.23 26.37
CA SER A 201 -5.47 -19.75 25.02
C SER A 201 -6.01 -20.92 24.21
N GLU A 202 -7.24 -20.82 23.73
CA GLU A 202 -7.84 -21.78 22.80
C GLU A 202 -7.69 -21.27 21.37
N GLU A 203 -7.58 -22.17 20.37
CA GLU A 203 -7.25 -21.83 18.96
C GLU A 203 -8.33 -20.99 18.25
N GLU A 204 -9.46 -20.72 18.91
CA GLU A 204 -10.58 -19.91 18.42
C GLU A 204 -10.90 -18.70 19.32
N ASP A 205 -10.12 -18.49 20.39
CA ASP A 205 -10.28 -17.32 21.24
C ASP A 205 -9.87 -16.05 20.48
N GLU A 206 -10.63 -14.97 20.61
CA GLU A 206 -10.31 -13.65 20.01
C GLU A 206 -8.88 -13.20 20.33
N PHE A 207 -8.45 -13.38 21.59
CA PHE A 207 -7.07 -13.11 22.01
C PHE A 207 -6.02 -13.93 21.24
N PHE A 208 -6.31 -15.20 20.96
CA PHE A 208 -5.42 -16.07 20.21
C PHE A 208 -5.34 -15.63 18.75
N LEU A 209 -6.50 -15.32 18.13
CA LEU A 209 -6.58 -14.86 16.76
C LEU A 209 -5.76 -13.56 16.56
N GLU A 210 -5.92 -12.57 17.45
CA GLU A 210 -5.11 -11.35 17.43
C GLU A 210 -3.60 -11.63 17.54
N ALA A 211 -3.22 -12.51 18.48
CA ALA A 211 -1.82 -12.89 18.69
C ALA A 211 -1.23 -13.64 17.50
N ASN A 212 -2.02 -14.53 16.88
CA ASN A 212 -1.62 -15.29 15.71
C ASN A 212 -1.47 -14.39 14.47
N ALA A 213 -2.40 -13.45 14.28
CA ALA A 213 -2.35 -12.47 13.20
C ALA A 213 -1.05 -11.63 13.29
N TYR A 214 -0.72 -11.14 14.49
CA TYR A 214 0.55 -10.48 14.75
C TYR A 214 1.76 -11.39 14.49
N LEU A 215 1.70 -12.66 14.92
CA LEU A 215 2.77 -13.63 14.67
C LEU A 215 3.00 -13.86 13.16
N LEU A 216 1.95 -13.96 12.35
CA LEU A 216 2.04 -14.11 10.90
C LEU A 216 2.71 -12.89 10.26
N ARG A 217 2.31 -11.68 10.67
CA ARG A 217 2.95 -10.42 10.25
C ARG A 217 4.46 -10.44 10.53
N VAL A 218 4.87 -10.76 11.75
CA VAL A 218 6.29 -10.84 12.13
C VAL A 218 7.05 -11.87 11.28
N ARG A 219 6.42 -13.02 10.99
CA ARG A 219 7.01 -14.05 10.13
C ARG A 219 7.16 -13.58 8.68
N ALA A 220 6.20 -12.84 8.14
CA ALA A 220 6.25 -12.30 6.79
C ALA A 220 7.45 -11.35 6.62
N PHE A 221 7.60 -10.37 7.51
CA PHE A 221 8.74 -9.45 7.50
C PHE A 221 10.09 -10.18 7.67
N ARG A 222 10.17 -11.12 8.60
CA ARG A 222 11.38 -11.94 8.77
C ARG A 222 11.76 -12.68 7.50
N CYS A 223 10.80 -13.34 6.84
CA CYS A 223 11.04 -14.06 5.59
C CYS A 223 11.49 -13.11 4.48
N TYR A 224 10.92 -11.90 4.40
CA TYR A 224 11.32 -10.89 3.43
C TYR A 224 12.79 -10.47 3.61
N TYR A 225 13.19 -10.03 4.81
CA TYR A 225 14.56 -9.56 5.04
C TYR A 225 15.60 -10.67 4.95
N ILE A 226 15.28 -11.91 5.37
CA ILE A 226 16.16 -13.04 5.11
C ILE A 226 16.29 -13.27 3.59
N GLY A 227 15.19 -13.14 2.84
CA GLY A 227 15.21 -13.17 1.38
C GLY A 227 16.13 -12.11 0.76
N THR A 228 16.12 -10.87 1.28
CA THR A 228 17.01 -9.81 0.77
C THR A 228 18.49 -10.08 1.08
N ILE A 229 18.79 -10.66 2.25
CA ILE A 229 20.14 -11.14 2.58
C ILE A 229 20.58 -12.24 1.60
N HIS A 230 19.72 -13.22 1.31
CA HIS A 230 20.03 -14.27 0.32
C HIS A 230 20.21 -13.70 -1.10
N ALA A 231 19.41 -12.70 -1.49
CA ALA A 231 19.54 -12.03 -2.78
C ALA A 231 20.88 -11.31 -2.91
N SER A 232 21.32 -10.59 -1.87
CA SER A 232 22.63 -9.92 -1.86
C SER A 232 23.80 -10.91 -1.90
N ALA A 233 23.62 -12.11 -1.36
CA ALA A 233 24.57 -13.23 -1.45
C ALA A 233 24.54 -14.00 -2.79
N GLN A 234 23.83 -13.50 -3.82
CA GLN A 234 23.66 -14.15 -5.14
C GLN A 234 22.97 -15.53 -5.08
N ARG A 235 22.25 -15.81 -4.00
CA ARG A 235 21.43 -17.02 -3.80
C ARG A 235 20.01 -16.76 -4.24
N HIS A 236 19.85 -16.55 -5.55
CA HIS A 236 18.60 -16.14 -6.18
C HIS A 236 17.43 -17.12 -5.96
N PRO A 237 17.57 -18.45 -6.11
CA PRO A 237 16.43 -19.35 -5.94
C PRO A 237 15.95 -19.38 -4.48
N GLU A 238 16.86 -19.33 -3.51
CA GLU A 238 16.51 -19.24 -2.09
C GLU A 238 15.81 -17.92 -1.75
N ALA A 239 16.29 -16.79 -2.30
CA ALA A 239 15.66 -15.49 -2.13
C ALA A 239 14.22 -15.48 -2.65
N VAL A 240 13.99 -16.00 -3.86
CA VAL A 240 12.64 -16.08 -4.47
C VAL A 240 11.73 -16.99 -3.66
N ALA A 241 12.23 -18.12 -3.16
CA ALA A 241 11.43 -19.02 -2.33
C ALA A 241 10.99 -18.34 -1.02
N LEU A 242 11.89 -17.61 -0.37
CA LEU A 242 11.62 -16.86 0.85
C LEU A 242 10.63 -15.71 0.61
N TRP A 243 10.76 -14.98 -0.50
CA TRP A 243 9.84 -13.89 -0.85
C TRP A 243 8.44 -14.38 -1.21
N LYS A 244 8.32 -15.52 -1.90
CA LYS A 244 7.01 -16.16 -2.12
C LYS A 244 6.36 -16.55 -0.81
N GLN A 245 7.12 -17.15 0.10
CA GLN A 245 6.63 -17.48 1.44
C GLN A 245 6.22 -16.23 2.21
N ALA A 246 7.02 -15.15 2.14
CA ALA A 246 6.71 -13.87 2.78
C ALA A 246 5.39 -13.29 2.25
N SER A 247 5.14 -13.34 0.94
CA SER A 247 3.89 -12.90 0.32
C SER A 247 2.68 -13.73 0.79
N THR A 248 2.82 -15.06 0.88
CA THR A 248 1.74 -15.91 1.42
C THR A 248 1.46 -15.62 2.89
N LEU A 249 2.49 -15.34 3.69
CA LEU A 249 2.31 -14.98 5.10
C LEU A 249 1.73 -13.57 5.27
N ALA A 250 2.11 -12.62 4.41
CA ALA A 250 1.61 -11.25 4.44
C ALA A 250 0.11 -11.20 4.11
N THR A 251 -0.31 -11.92 3.06
CA THR A 251 -1.73 -12.04 2.68
C THR A 251 -2.57 -12.67 3.80
N GLN A 252 -2.10 -13.76 4.41
CA GLN A 252 -2.74 -14.38 5.57
C GLN A 252 -2.82 -13.43 6.77
N ALA A 253 -1.73 -12.71 7.08
CA ALA A 253 -1.72 -11.73 8.16
C ALA A 253 -2.69 -10.58 7.89
N ASN A 254 -2.76 -10.08 6.66
CA ASN A 254 -3.71 -9.04 6.25
C ASN A 254 -5.17 -9.49 6.47
N GLU A 255 -5.51 -10.69 6.03
CA GLU A 255 -6.85 -11.27 6.20
C GLU A 255 -7.21 -11.44 7.69
N GLU A 256 -6.30 -11.99 8.50
CA GLU A 256 -6.54 -12.21 9.93
C GLU A 256 -6.61 -10.89 10.72
N ILE A 257 -5.74 -9.93 10.44
CA ILE A 257 -5.77 -8.60 11.10
C ILE A 257 -7.06 -7.86 10.75
N ALA A 258 -7.47 -7.89 9.47
CA ALA A 258 -8.71 -7.25 9.03
C ALA A 258 -9.97 -7.89 9.63
N ALA A 259 -9.89 -9.15 10.05
CA ALA A 259 -10.98 -9.86 10.72
C ALA A 259 -11.00 -9.63 12.25
N CYS A 260 -9.95 -9.08 12.84
CA CYS A 260 -9.88 -8.81 14.29
C CYS A 260 -10.53 -7.47 14.63
N ASP A 261 -11.58 -7.48 15.45
CA ASP A 261 -12.21 -6.27 15.95
C ASP A 261 -11.39 -5.65 17.09
N GLY A 262 -10.90 -4.42 16.92
CA GLY A 262 -10.25 -3.68 18.02
C GLY A 262 -8.79 -4.04 18.31
N MET A 263 -8.12 -4.76 17.42
CA MET A 263 -6.68 -5.01 17.49
C MET A 263 -5.92 -3.66 17.52
N LYS A 264 -5.00 -3.51 18.48
CA LYS A 264 -4.19 -2.30 18.60
C LYS A 264 -3.28 -2.14 17.38
N GLU A 265 -3.25 -0.92 16.84
CA GLU A 265 -2.42 -0.55 15.69
C GLU A 265 -2.73 -1.32 14.39
N ALA A 266 -3.93 -1.91 14.28
CA ALA A 266 -4.37 -2.66 13.10
C ALA A 266 -4.18 -1.89 11.78
N ASP A 267 -4.62 -0.64 11.71
CA ASP A 267 -4.48 0.21 10.51
C ASP A 267 -3.01 0.35 10.08
N ARG A 268 -2.12 0.64 11.05
CA ARG A 268 -0.67 0.73 10.80
C ARG A 268 -0.13 -0.60 10.28
N TYR A 269 -0.59 -1.71 10.87
CA TYR A 269 -0.12 -3.03 10.49
C TYR A 269 -0.57 -3.44 9.09
N LEU A 270 -1.80 -3.12 8.71
CA LEU A 270 -2.33 -3.33 7.36
C LEU A 270 -1.58 -2.49 6.33
N ASP A 271 -1.36 -1.20 6.60
CA ASP A 271 -0.59 -0.31 5.71
C ASP A 271 0.84 -0.83 5.48
N GLU A 272 1.50 -1.28 6.55
CA GLU A 272 2.86 -1.85 6.47
C GLU A 272 2.90 -3.17 5.69
N LEU A 273 1.88 -4.02 5.83
CA LEU A 273 1.78 -5.28 5.08
C LEU A 273 1.47 -5.05 3.59
N GLU A 274 0.60 -4.09 3.26
CA GLU A 274 0.35 -3.69 1.86
C GLU A 274 1.65 -3.16 1.22
N GLN A 275 2.39 -2.32 1.93
CA GLN A 275 3.71 -1.87 1.47
C GLN A 275 4.68 -3.04 1.29
N LEU A 276 4.72 -3.98 2.25
CA LEU A 276 5.56 -5.16 2.17
C LEU A 276 5.26 -6.00 0.93
N GLU A 277 3.98 -6.27 0.63
CA GLU A 277 3.57 -6.99 -0.57
C GLU A 277 4.06 -6.31 -1.85
N GLY A 278 3.86 -4.99 -1.96
CA GLY A 278 4.39 -4.20 -3.08
C GLY A 278 5.92 -4.29 -3.19
N THR A 279 6.65 -4.23 -2.08
CA THR A 279 8.11 -4.38 -2.08
C THR A 279 8.57 -5.78 -2.49
N ILE A 280 7.86 -6.83 -2.08
CA ILE A 280 8.13 -8.23 -2.45
C ILE A 280 7.96 -8.41 -3.96
N GLU A 281 6.86 -7.92 -4.53
CA GLU A 281 6.62 -7.99 -5.98
C GLU A 281 7.72 -7.27 -6.76
N LEU A 282 8.06 -6.05 -6.35
CA LEU A 282 9.15 -5.28 -6.96
C LEU A 282 10.50 -5.99 -6.84
N ALA A 283 10.81 -6.60 -5.69
CA ALA A 283 12.05 -7.35 -5.49
C ALA A 283 12.14 -8.58 -6.41
N MET A 284 11.05 -9.34 -6.53
CA MET A 284 10.98 -10.48 -7.45
C MET A 284 11.12 -10.05 -8.92
N LEU A 285 10.45 -8.96 -9.33
CA LEU A 285 10.56 -8.42 -10.68
C LEU A 285 11.96 -7.93 -11.00
N ARG A 286 12.60 -7.21 -10.06
CA ARG A 286 13.99 -6.76 -10.20
C ARG A 286 14.94 -7.93 -10.40
N LEU A 287 14.80 -8.98 -9.59
CA LEU A 287 15.65 -10.16 -9.70
C LEU A 287 15.43 -10.89 -11.04
N ARG A 288 14.17 -10.99 -11.49
CA ARG A 288 13.85 -11.56 -12.80
C ARG A 288 14.47 -10.72 -13.94
N ALA A 289 14.37 -9.40 -13.88
CA ALA A 289 15.00 -8.50 -14.86
C ALA A 289 16.53 -8.63 -14.88
N GLN A 290 17.17 -8.77 -13.71
CA GLN A 290 18.62 -9.01 -13.61
C GLN A 290 19.02 -10.34 -14.27
N SER A 291 18.21 -11.39 -14.10
CA SER A 291 18.46 -12.68 -14.77
C SER A 291 18.39 -12.56 -16.29
N PHE A 292 17.44 -11.77 -16.83
CA PHE A 292 17.35 -11.49 -18.27
C PHE A 292 18.54 -10.67 -18.78
N LEU A 293 18.97 -9.64 -18.05
CA LEU A 293 20.13 -8.83 -18.46
C LEU A 293 21.43 -9.66 -18.46
N GLY A 294 21.58 -10.54 -17.47
CA GLY A 294 22.69 -11.51 -17.40
C GLY A 294 22.67 -12.50 -18.56
N ALA A 295 21.50 -13.01 -18.93
CA ALA A 295 21.32 -13.91 -20.07
C ALA A 295 21.61 -13.23 -21.43
N SER A 296 21.23 -11.95 -21.60
CA SER A 296 21.47 -11.23 -22.86
C SER A 296 22.98 -11.02 -23.16
N THR A 297 23.82 -10.92 -22.13
CA THR A 297 25.30 -10.90 -22.33
C THR A 297 25.90 -12.24 -22.71
N LYS A 298 25.15 -13.34 -22.50
CA LYS A 298 25.47 -14.68 -22.96
C LYS A 298 24.45 -15.10 -24.00
N ALA A 299 24.23 -14.26 -25.01
CA ALA A 299 23.48 -14.63 -26.20
C ALA A 299 24.09 -15.92 -26.78
N ALA A 300 23.55 -17.06 -26.34
CA ALA A 300 23.72 -18.32 -27.00
C ALA A 300 23.07 -18.13 -28.37
N GLU A 301 23.83 -18.37 -29.42
CA GLU A 301 23.33 -18.40 -30.78
C GLU A 301 22.09 -19.33 -30.83
N GLY A 302 20.91 -18.74 -30.92
CA GLY A 302 19.63 -19.42 -31.10
C GLY A 302 18.93 -19.86 -29.81
N GLY A 303 18.11 -18.98 -29.23
CA GLY A 303 17.08 -19.38 -28.26
C GLY A 303 15.96 -20.23 -28.92
N LEU A 304 15.00 -20.72 -28.12
CA LEU A 304 13.89 -21.57 -28.60
C LEU A 304 13.17 -21.02 -29.84
N LEU A 305 12.96 -19.71 -29.90
CA LEU A 305 12.31 -19.01 -31.02
C LEU A 305 13.07 -19.15 -32.35
N ALA A 306 14.39 -19.32 -32.32
CA ALA A 306 15.21 -19.55 -33.52
C ALA A 306 15.36 -21.04 -33.88
N ASN A 307 14.97 -21.94 -32.98
CA ASN A 307 15.12 -23.39 -33.10
C ASN A 307 13.78 -24.14 -33.04
N LEU A 308 12.67 -23.46 -33.32
CA LEU A 308 11.31 -24.03 -33.39
C LEU A 308 11.23 -25.22 -34.37
N ASP A 309 12.08 -25.22 -35.39
CA ASP A 309 12.15 -26.26 -36.42
C ASP A 309 12.99 -27.49 -36.00
N ASN A 310 13.66 -27.44 -34.85
CA ASN A 310 14.49 -28.54 -34.33
C ASN A 310 13.79 -29.25 -33.15
N PRO A 311 13.17 -30.42 -33.37
CA PRO A 311 12.43 -31.12 -32.31
C PRO A 311 13.32 -31.66 -31.18
N ASP A 312 14.64 -31.71 -31.39
CA ASP A 312 15.62 -32.19 -30.41
C ASP A 312 16.32 -31.03 -29.65
N PHE A 313 15.83 -29.79 -29.80
CA PHE A 313 16.43 -28.62 -29.13
C PHE A 313 16.25 -28.70 -27.61
N SER A 314 17.37 -28.87 -26.89
CA SER A 314 17.43 -28.89 -25.42
C SER A 314 18.06 -27.62 -24.83
N GLY A 315 18.15 -26.53 -25.61
CA GLY A 315 18.71 -25.26 -25.18
C GLY A 315 17.76 -24.45 -24.30
N ASP A 316 18.24 -23.31 -23.80
CA ASP A 316 17.47 -22.48 -22.87
C ASP A 316 16.16 -21.95 -23.52
N THR A 317 15.04 -22.17 -22.83
CA THR A 317 13.69 -21.91 -23.35
C THR A 317 13.26 -20.45 -23.19
N LEU A 318 14.00 -19.69 -22.37
CA LEU A 318 13.79 -18.27 -22.15
C LEU A 318 14.41 -17.49 -23.31
N ALA A 319 13.67 -17.43 -24.43
CA ALA A 319 13.98 -16.52 -25.51
C ALA A 319 14.02 -15.09 -24.98
N GLU A 320 15.04 -14.33 -25.39
CA GLU A 320 15.03 -12.88 -25.30
C GLU A 320 13.67 -12.34 -25.81
N PRO A 321 13.14 -11.24 -25.23
CA PRO A 321 11.96 -10.61 -25.81
C PRO A 321 12.22 -10.36 -27.30
N PRO A 322 11.22 -10.58 -28.18
CA PRO A 322 11.41 -10.46 -29.62
C PRO A 322 12.05 -9.11 -29.94
N GLN A 323 13.06 -9.11 -30.82
CA GLN A 323 13.74 -7.88 -31.23
C GLN A 323 12.71 -6.85 -31.68
N THR A 324 12.86 -5.62 -31.20
CA THR A 324 11.96 -4.52 -31.56
C THR A 324 12.07 -4.26 -33.05
N MET A 325 11.00 -4.55 -33.79
CA MET A 325 10.90 -4.20 -35.20
C MET A 325 10.17 -2.86 -35.35
N PRO A 326 10.64 -1.94 -36.21
CA PRO A 326 9.95 -0.69 -36.45
C PRO A 326 8.56 -0.96 -37.03
N ILE A 327 7.54 -0.47 -36.33
CA ILE A 327 6.15 -0.48 -36.80
C ILE A 327 5.95 0.81 -37.60
N PRO A 328 5.47 0.77 -38.86
CA PRO A 328 5.25 1.98 -39.64
C PRO A 328 4.25 2.91 -38.93
N CYS A 329 4.69 4.12 -38.58
CA CYS A 329 3.88 5.17 -37.98
C CYS A 329 2.91 5.80 -38.98
N LYS A 330 1.93 6.56 -38.45
CA LYS A 330 0.87 7.26 -39.19
C LYS A 330 1.42 8.10 -40.37
N PRO A 331 0.68 8.22 -41.50
CA PRO A 331 1.19 8.79 -42.75
C PRO A 331 1.54 10.27 -42.67
N THR A 332 2.50 10.66 -43.50
CA THR A 332 2.94 12.05 -43.70
C THR A 332 1.84 12.90 -44.36
N PHE A 333 1.66 14.13 -43.88
CA PHE A 333 0.72 15.12 -44.40
C PHE A 333 1.51 16.23 -45.13
N PHE A 334 1.11 16.59 -46.36
CA PHE A 334 1.84 17.55 -47.21
C PHE A 334 1.05 18.85 -47.40
N ASP A 335 1.79 19.96 -47.47
CA ASP A 335 1.23 21.31 -47.67
C ASP A 335 0.75 21.51 -49.12
N VAL A 336 -0.57 21.42 -49.30
CA VAL A 336 -1.23 21.56 -50.60
C VAL A 336 -1.44 23.03 -50.97
N ALA A 337 -1.34 23.96 -50.02
CA ALA A 337 -1.65 25.37 -50.25
C ALA A 337 -0.58 26.07 -51.10
N TRP A 338 0.69 25.64 -50.98
CA TRP A 338 1.78 26.16 -51.79
C TRP A 338 1.56 25.93 -53.30
N ASN A 339 0.86 24.86 -53.67
CA ASN A 339 0.52 24.57 -55.06
C ASN A 339 -0.38 25.65 -55.69
N HIS A 340 -1.12 26.40 -54.88
CA HIS A 340 -2.10 27.38 -55.35
C HIS A 340 -1.62 28.84 -55.25
N ALA A 341 -0.42 29.10 -54.69
CA ALA A 341 0.05 30.45 -54.45
C ALA A 341 0.59 31.16 -55.71
N GLY A 342 1.00 30.39 -56.73
CA GLY A 342 1.56 30.92 -57.98
C GLY A 342 0.56 31.06 -59.12
N GLU A 343 -0.67 30.56 -58.97
CA GLU A 343 -1.68 30.56 -60.03
C GLU A 343 -2.31 31.95 -60.14
N PHE A 344 -1.84 32.73 -61.12
CA PHE A 344 -2.50 33.99 -61.48
C PHE A 344 -3.87 33.70 -62.12
N PRO A 345 -4.93 34.45 -61.76
CA PRO A 345 -6.24 34.30 -62.39
C PRO A 345 -6.18 34.62 -63.88
N SER A 346 -7.06 34.00 -64.67
CA SER A 346 -7.18 34.30 -66.10
C SER A 346 -7.58 35.76 -66.31
N LEU A 347 -6.72 36.53 -66.99
CA LEU A 347 -6.97 37.93 -67.34
C LEU A 347 -7.77 38.09 -68.64
N GLN A 348 -8.23 36.98 -69.24
CA GLN A 348 -8.88 37.00 -70.56
C GLN A 348 -10.15 37.86 -70.59
N ALA A 349 -10.97 37.78 -69.52
CA ALA A 349 -12.18 38.60 -69.40
C ALA A 349 -11.87 40.10 -69.37
N TYR A 350 -10.80 40.49 -68.67
CA TYR A 350 -10.35 41.88 -68.62
C TYR A 350 -9.86 42.36 -70.00
N ILE A 351 -9.14 41.48 -70.71
CA ILE A 351 -8.66 41.74 -72.06
C ILE A 351 -9.82 41.90 -73.03
N ASP A 352 -10.85 41.06 -72.95
CA ASP A 352 -12.00 41.06 -73.86
C ASP A 352 -12.96 42.24 -73.58
N GLU A 353 -13.18 42.60 -72.31
CA GLU A 353 -14.01 43.73 -71.90
C GLU A 353 -13.41 45.09 -72.27
N HIS A 354 -12.08 45.18 -72.27
CA HIS A 354 -11.34 46.40 -72.62
C HIS A 354 -10.83 46.37 -74.06
N LYS A 355 -11.26 45.38 -74.87
CA LYS A 355 -10.97 45.36 -76.31
C LYS A 355 -11.85 46.40 -77.00
N PRO A 356 -11.28 47.46 -77.60
CA PRO A 356 -12.08 48.49 -78.26
C PRO A 356 -12.84 47.90 -79.47
N ALA A 357 -14.14 48.18 -79.57
CA ALA A 357 -14.97 47.77 -80.69
C ALA A 357 -14.46 48.36 -82.02
N GLU A 358 -14.04 47.50 -82.93
CA GLU A 358 -13.75 47.87 -84.32
C GLU A 358 -15.06 48.34 -84.99
N LYS A 359 -15.17 49.64 -85.27
CA LYS A 359 -16.24 50.17 -86.13
C LYS A 359 -16.01 49.72 -87.59
N PRO A 360 -17.07 49.31 -88.30
CA PRO A 360 -16.98 48.76 -89.64
C PRO A 360 -16.73 49.83 -90.72
N ALA A 361 -16.14 49.38 -91.83
CA ALA A 361 -15.81 50.13 -93.02
C ALA A 361 -17.00 50.90 -93.64
N SER A 362 -16.74 52.14 -94.10
CA SER A 362 -17.59 52.82 -95.08
C SER A 362 -16.79 53.73 -96.04
N SER A 363 -16.82 53.35 -97.31
CA SER A 363 -16.86 54.18 -98.53
C SER A 363 -15.82 55.27 -98.80
N GLY A 364 -15.23 55.20 -100.01
CA GLY A 364 -14.81 56.37 -100.78
C GLY A 364 -13.31 56.44 -100.98
N GLY A 365 -12.83 56.01 -102.16
CA GLY A 365 -11.41 56.05 -102.50
C GLY A 365 -10.86 57.48 -102.67
N ILE A 366 -9.55 57.62 -102.57
CA ILE A 366 -8.71 58.64 -103.19
C ILE A 366 -7.27 58.08 -103.24
N LEU A 367 -6.69 58.13 -104.42
CA LEU A 367 -5.30 57.82 -104.73
C LEU A 367 -4.31 58.55 -103.80
N GLY A 368 -3.27 57.81 -103.42
CA GLY A 368 -1.87 58.24 -103.37
C GLY A 368 -1.55 59.58 -102.74
N TRP A 369 -0.81 59.56 -101.63
CA TRP A 369 0.21 60.55 -101.30
C TRP A 369 1.14 59.96 -100.23
N PHE A 370 2.42 59.77 -100.61
CA PHE A 370 3.61 59.45 -99.81
C PHE A 370 3.83 57.99 -99.36
N ARG A 371 4.84 57.18 -99.77
CA ARG A 371 6.10 57.28 -100.54
C ARG A 371 7.01 58.50 -100.31
N SER A 372 8.22 58.20 -99.83
CA SER A 372 9.37 59.10 -99.55
C SER A 372 9.26 59.78 -98.18
N SER A 373 10.22 59.69 -97.26
CA SER A 373 11.67 59.52 -97.36
C SER A 373 12.24 58.75 -96.17
#